data_AF-A0AAV8ZKK1-F1
#
_entry.id   AF-A0AAV8ZKK1-F1
#
_cell.length_a   1.000
_cell.length_b   1.000
_cell.length_c   1.000
_cell.angle_alpha   90.00
_cell.angle_beta   90.00
_cell.angle_gamma   90.00
#
_symmetry.space_group_name_H-M   'P 1'
#
loop_
_entity.id
_entity.type
_entity.pdbx_description
1 polymer ?
#
loop_
_entity_poly.entity_id
_entity_poly.type
_entity_poly.pdbx_seq_one_letter_code
_entity_poly.pdbx_strand_id
1 'polypeptide(L)'
;MGNSLEELNGYGTLKPRNLISSILGGTPAKTKTLPISNPHDFRQVSAIIDVDIVPETCRRVRLLKHGSDKPLGFYIRDGTSVKVTQNGNSRYL
;
A
#
# COMPACT_ATOMS: atom_id res chain seq x y z
N MET A 1 15.14 3.86 29.42
CA MET A 1 15.74 5.13 28.94
C MET A 1 15.14 5.41 27.58
N GLY A 2 14.04 6.17 27.56
CA GLY A 2 13.26 6.43 26.35
C GLY A 2 13.96 7.46 25.50
N ASN A 3 14.31 7.08 24.27
CA ASN A 3 14.68 8.05 23.24
C ASN A 3 13.38 8.48 22.60
N SER A 4 12.87 9.64 23.01
CA SER A 4 11.63 10.20 22.47
C SER A 4 11.83 10.55 21.00
N LEU A 5 10.92 10.03 20.18
CA LEU A 5 10.78 10.33 18.75
C LEU A 5 10.56 11.84 18.48
N GLU A 6 10.23 12.60 19.53
CA GLU A 6 9.92 14.03 19.52
C GLU A 6 11.14 14.93 19.29
N GLU A 7 12.38 14.45 19.55
CA GLU A 7 13.59 15.26 19.33
C GLU A 7 13.98 15.43 17.84
N LEU A 8 13.39 14.64 16.92
CA LEU A 8 13.74 14.69 15.50
C LEU A 8 12.94 15.76 14.71
N ASN A 9 11.77 16.16 15.20
CA ASN A 9 10.89 17.14 14.55
C ASN A 9 10.96 18.51 15.23
N GLY A 10 12.18 19.02 15.40
CA GLY A 10 12.43 20.30 16.04
C GLY A 10 11.64 21.45 15.39
N TYR A 11 10.56 21.87 16.05
CA TYR A 11 9.97 23.19 15.90
C TYR A 11 10.93 24.23 16.52
N GLY A 12 12.00 24.53 15.80
CA GLY A 12 12.98 25.55 16.17
C GLY A 12 12.99 26.65 15.12
N THR A 13 12.89 27.91 15.56
CA THR A 13 13.10 29.08 14.70
C THR A 13 14.46 28.95 14.00
N LEU A 14 14.51 29.17 12.69
CA LEU A 14 15.74 29.05 11.91
C LEU A 14 16.73 30.13 12.37
N LYS A 15 17.64 29.79 13.29
CA LYS A 15 18.79 30.64 13.62
C LYS A 15 19.69 30.74 12.39
N PRO A 16 20.10 31.94 11.96
CA PRO A 16 21.02 32.09 10.84
C PRO A 16 22.37 31.45 11.20
N ARG A 17 22.80 30.49 10.38
CA ARG A 17 24.07 29.78 10.55
C ARG A 17 25.20 30.69 10.06
N ASN A 18 26.18 30.96 10.93
CA ASN A 18 27.41 31.67 10.57
C ASN A 18 28.23 30.84 9.57
N LEU A 19 28.37 31.38 8.35
CA LEU A 19 28.95 30.73 7.16
C LEU A 19 30.48 30.60 7.17
N ILE A 20 31.16 31.06 8.23
CA ILE A 20 32.63 31.18 8.24
C ILE A 20 33.31 29.89 8.78
N SER A 21 32.58 29.00 9.47
CA SER A 21 33.19 27.79 10.06
C SER A 21 33.50 26.65 9.09
N SER A 22 33.09 26.74 7.81
CA SER A 22 33.32 25.68 6.82
C SER A 22 34.65 25.77 6.08
N ILE A 23 35.45 26.83 6.30
CA ILE A 23 36.71 27.07 5.57
C ILE A 23 37.94 26.54 6.34
N LEU A 24 37.83 26.31 7.65
CA LEU A 24 38.94 25.86 8.48
C LEU A 24 38.63 24.50 9.16
N GLY A 25 38.89 23.40 8.44
CA GLY A 25 39.26 22.12 9.06
C GLY A 25 38.21 21.32 9.84
N GLY A 26 36.91 21.48 9.58
CA GLY A 26 35.86 20.68 10.22
C GLY A 26 35.23 19.67 9.25
N THR A 27 35.34 18.37 9.56
CA THR A 27 34.75 17.24 8.83
C THR A 27 33.34 17.53 8.29
N PRO A 28 32.98 17.08 7.07
CA PRO A 28 31.67 17.34 6.49
C PRO A 28 30.58 16.91 7.47
N ALA A 29 29.71 17.85 7.84
CA ALA A 29 28.58 17.59 8.72
C ALA A 29 27.76 16.47 8.10
N LYS A 30 27.83 15.27 8.70
CA LYS A 30 27.04 14.11 8.28
C LYS A 30 25.58 14.53 8.34
N THR A 31 24.94 14.69 7.18
CA THR A 31 23.50 14.82 7.08
C THR A 31 22.91 13.60 7.79
N LYS A 32 22.25 13.82 8.93
CA LYS A 32 21.60 12.73 9.68
C LYS A 32 20.54 12.14 8.75
N THR A 33 20.80 10.96 8.22
CA THR A 33 19.86 10.21 7.40
C THR A 33 18.65 9.85 8.27
N LEU A 34 17.45 10.10 7.76
CA LEU A 34 16.22 9.71 8.45
C LEU A 34 16.24 8.19 8.67
N PRO A 35 16.01 7.70 9.90
CA PRO A 35 15.99 6.27 10.16
C PRO A 35 14.69 5.67 9.59
N ILE A 36 14.78 5.03 8.42
CA ILE A 36 13.70 4.24 7.82
C ILE A 36 14.01 2.77 8.10
N SER A 37 13.08 2.05 8.76
CA SER A 37 13.24 0.62 9.05
C SER A 37 13.07 -0.23 7.79
N ASN A 38 13.57 -1.47 7.86
CA ASN A 38 13.16 -2.47 6.88
C ASN A 38 11.65 -2.71 6.97
N PRO A 39 10.99 -3.12 5.89
CA PRO A 39 9.58 -3.50 5.98
C PRO A 39 9.41 -4.83 6.72
N HIS A 40 8.33 -4.94 7.49
CA HIS A 40 8.03 -6.07 8.37
C HIS A 40 6.55 -6.48 8.22
N ASP A 41 6.20 -7.70 8.64
CA ASP A 41 4.83 -8.26 8.57
C ASP A 41 4.21 -8.24 7.16
N PHE A 42 4.98 -8.67 6.16
CA PHE A 42 4.47 -8.81 4.81
C PHE A 42 3.43 -9.92 4.73
N ARG A 43 2.23 -9.55 4.30
CA ARG A 43 1.15 -10.50 4.08
C ARG A 43 0.55 -10.32 2.70
N GLN A 44 0.34 -11.43 2.01
CA GLN A 44 -0.42 -11.41 0.77
C GLN A 44 -1.85 -10.95 1.06
N VAL A 45 -2.34 -9.97 0.31
CA VAL A 45 -3.71 -9.45 0.45
C VAL A 45 -4.62 -9.99 -0.64
N SER A 46 -4.09 -10.13 -1.86
CA SER A 46 -4.86 -10.62 -3.00
C SER A 46 -3.99 -11.32 -4.05
N ALA A 47 -4.64 -12.00 -4.98
CA ALA A 47 -4.06 -12.47 -6.24
C ALA A 47 -5.12 -12.66 -7.32
N ILE A 48 -4.73 -12.46 -8.58
CA ILE A 48 -5.45 -13.02 -9.73
C ILE A 48 -4.87 -14.41 -9.96
N ILE A 49 -5.75 -15.40 -10.05
CA ILE A 49 -5.37 -16.81 -10.21
C ILE A 49 -6.07 -17.42 -11.42
N ASP A 50 -5.61 -18.60 -11.85
CA ASP A 50 -6.23 -19.41 -12.90
C ASP A 50 -6.42 -18.66 -14.23
N VAL A 51 -5.53 -17.70 -14.53
CA VAL A 51 -5.62 -16.82 -15.72
C VAL A 51 -5.74 -17.62 -17.01
N ASP A 52 -5.07 -18.77 -17.08
CA ASP A 52 -5.05 -19.62 -18.29
C ASP A 52 -6.21 -20.62 -18.35
N ILE A 53 -7.01 -20.74 -17.29
CA ILE A 53 -8.12 -21.69 -17.17
C ILE A 53 -9.47 -20.98 -17.23
N VAL A 54 -9.55 -19.74 -16.74
CA VAL A 54 -10.76 -18.94 -16.85
C VAL A 54 -10.92 -18.36 -18.26
N PRO A 55 -12.14 -18.18 -18.76
CA PRO A 55 -12.37 -17.45 -20.00
C PRO A 55 -11.71 -16.06 -19.96
N GLU A 56 -11.27 -15.56 -21.12
CA GLU A 56 -10.58 -14.26 -21.24
C GLU A 56 -11.37 -13.10 -20.62
N THR A 57 -12.69 -13.13 -20.74
CA THR A 57 -13.63 -12.13 -20.21
C THR A 57 -13.87 -12.26 -18.70
N CYS A 58 -13.28 -13.26 -18.05
CA CYS A 58 -13.41 -13.53 -16.64
C CYS A 58 -12.07 -13.36 -15.91
N ARG A 59 -12.15 -13.10 -14.60
CA ARG A 59 -11.02 -13.10 -13.69
C ARG A 59 -11.42 -13.82 -12.40
N ARG A 60 -10.55 -14.70 -11.92
CA ARG A 60 -10.70 -15.31 -10.60
C ARG A 60 -9.78 -14.59 -9.62
N VAL A 61 -10.37 -14.01 -8.59
CA VAL A 61 -9.67 -13.19 -7.59
C VAL A 61 -9.69 -13.90 -6.25
N ARG A 62 -8.52 -14.04 -5.62
CA ARG A 62 -8.37 -14.51 -4.23
C ARG A 62 -8.17 -13.28 -3.34
N LEU A 63 -8.99 -13.15 -2.29
CA LEU A 63 -8.88 -12.09 -1.27
C LEU A 63 -8.57 -12.72 0.09
N LEU A 64 -7.56 -12.23 0.79
CA LEU A 64 -7.12 -12.75 2.10
C LEU A 64 -7.47 -11.75 3.21
N LYS A 65 -8.35 -12.17 4.13
CA LYS A 65 -8.75 -11.40 5.32
C LYS A 65 -7.77 -11.69 6.46
N HIS A 66 -7.01 -10.69 6.88
CA HIS A 66 -6.03 -10.81 7.97
C HIS A 66 -6.69 -10.50 9.32
N GLY A 67 -7.41 -11.47 9.88
CA GLY A 67 -7.86 -11.48 11.29
C GLY A 67 -8.75 -10.31 11.75
N SER A 68 -9.16 -9.42 10.85
CA SER A 68 -10.00 -8.26 11.15
C SER A 68 -11.43 -8.54 10.75
N ASP A 69 -12.44 -8.13 11.53
CA ASP A 69 -13.86 -8.26 11.18
C ASP A 69 -14.38 -7.18 10.21
N LYS A 70 -13.48 -6.35 9.69
CA LYS A 70 -13.82 -5.38 8.65
C LYS A 70 -14.32 -6.10 7.38
N PRO A 71 -15.36 -5.57 6.72
CA PRO A 71 -15.83 -6.09 5.44
C PRO A 71 -14.76 -5.90 4.35
N LEU A 72 -14.88 -6.65 3.25
CA LEU A 72 -13.94 -6.60 2.12
C LEU A 72 -13.96 -5.27 1.33
N GLY A 73 -14.85 -4.34 1.68
CA GLY A 73 -14.91 -3.00 1.09
C GLY A 73 -15.66 -2.89 -0.23
N PHE A 74 -16.55 -3.85 -0.54
CA PHE A 74 -17.42 -3.78 -1.71
C PHE A 74 -18.85 -4.25 -1.41
N TYR A 75 -19.78 -3.82 -2.25
CA TYR A 75 -21.17 -4.24 -2.23
C TYR A 75 -21.52 -4.89 -3.58
N ILE A 76 -22.44 -5.84 -3.57
CA ILE A 76 -23.02 -6.42 -4.79
C ILE A 76 -24.40 -5.81 -4.93
N ARG A 77 -24.72 -5.39 -6.15
CA ARG A 77 -26.05 -4.88 -6.50
C ARG A 77 -26.81 -5.90 -7.33
N ASP A 78 -28.13 -5.81 -7.30
CA ASP A 78 -28.97 -6.51 -8.24
C ASP A 78 -28.77 -5.98 -9.67
N GLY A 79 -28.98 -6.84 -10.64
CA GLY A 79 -28.89 -6.50 -12.05
C GLY A 79 -29.41 -7.62 -12.93
N THR A 80 -29.80 -7.27 -14.16
CA THR A 80 -30.29 -8.23 -15.15
C THR A 80 -29.14 -8.68 -16.05
N SER A 81 -28.97 -9.99 -16.21
CA SER A 81 -28.02 -10.57 -17.18
C SER A 81 -28.74 -11.54 -18.12
N VAL A 82 -28.36 -11.55 -19.39
CA VAL A 82 -28.93 -12.47 -20.39
C VAL A 82 -27.89 -13.50 -20.80
N LYS A 83 -28.29 -14.77 -20.87
CA LYS A 83 -27.45 -15.86 -21.37
C LYS A 83 -28.17 -16.62 -22.48
N VAL A 84 -27.47 -16.83 -23.59
CA VAL A 84 -27.93 -17.70 -24.67
C VAL A 84 -27.68 -19.15 -24.29
N THR A 85 -28.69 -20.00 -24.43
CA THR A 85 -28.60 -21.44 -24.22
C THR A 85 -28.28 -22.16 -25.52
N GLN A 86 -27.87 -23.42 -25.42
CA GLN A 86 -27.41 -24.21 -26.58
C GLN A 86 -28.48 -24.38 -27.68
N ASN A 87 -29.76 -24.29 -27.34
CA ASN A 87 -30.88 -24.31 -28.28
C ASN A 87 -31.19 -22.95 -28.92
N GLY A 88 -30.36 -21.92 -28.71
CA GLY A 88 -30.53 -20.58 -29.29
C GLY A 88 -31.46 -19.65 -28.51
N ASN A 89 -32.12 -20.13 -27.46
CA ASN A 89 -32.99 -19.30 -26.64
C ASN A 89 -32.19 -18.44 -25.65
N SER A 90 -32.64 -17.21 -25.41
CA SER A 90 -32.05 -16.35 -24.39
C SER A 90 -32.82 -16.48 -23.08
N ARG A 91 -32.12 -16.56 -21.95
CA ARG A 91 -32.72 -16.56 -20.61
C ARG A 91 -32.08 -15.51 -19.72
N TYR A 92 -32.88 -14.91 -18.85
CA TYR A 92 -32.38 -14.07 -17.77
C TYR A 92 -31.73 -14.95 -16.68
N LEU A 93 -30.57 -14.52 -16.19
CA LEU A 93 -29.86 -15.14 -15.07
C LEU A 93 -30.27 -14.50 -13.75
#